data_AF-A0A519Z7N7-F1
#
_entry.id   AF-A0A519Z7N7-F1
#
_cell.length_a   1.000
_cell.length_b   1.000
_cell.length_c   1.000
_cell.angle_alpha   90.00
_cell.angle_beta   90.00
_cell.angle_gamma   90.00
#
_symmetry.space_group_name_H-M   'P 1'
#
loop_
_entity.id
_entity.type
_entity.pdbx_description
1 polymer ?
#
loop_
_entity_poly.entity_id
_entity_poly.type
_entity_poly.pdbx_seq_one_letter_code
_entity_poly.pdbx_strand_id
1 'polypeptide(L)'
;MKEGAFDYLTKGDFEQQLVVVVERAAEKARLRRRVAELEQRMSQGQHTFESMIGEAPALRRAQALARQVAPTDSTVLLEGPTGAGKELFAQALHQASARKSKPFVAVNCSAFPKDLLESELFGY
;
A
#
# COMPACT_ATOMS: atom_id res chain seq x y z
N MET A 1 26.49 -1.80 -16.25
CA MET A 1 25.29 -2.22 -15.47
C MET A 1 24.03 -1.46 -15.91
N LYS A 2 23.55 -1.66 -17.15
CA LYS A 2 22.40 -0.90 -17.70
C LYS A 2 21.16 -1.75 -18.01
N GLU A 3 21.23 -3.08 -17.88
CA GLU A 3 20.12 -4.00 -18.23
C GLU A 3 19.72 -4.97 -17.10
N GLY A 4 19.91 -4.59 -15.83
CA GLY A 4 19.40 -5.37 -14.69
C GLY A 4 20.34 -6.43 -14.10
N ALA A 5 21.59 -6.52 -14.58
CA ALA A 5 22.62 -7.31 -13.90
C ALA A 5 22.87 -6.79 -12.47
N PHE A 6 22.90 -7.71 -11.49
CA PHE A 6 23.15 -7.37 -10.08
C PHE A 6 24.59 -6.93 -9.84
N ASP A 7 25.56 -7.69 -10.36
CA ASP A 7 26.98 -7.36 -10.29
C ASP A 7 27.75 -7.93 -11.51
N TYR A 8 29.04 -7.58 -11.65
CA TYR A 8 29.96 -8.19 -12.62
C TYR A 8 31.22 -8.70 -11.91
N LEU A 9 31.84 -9.75 -12.47
CA LEU A 9 33.08 -10.32 -11.95
C LEU A 9 34.12 -10.38 -13.06
N THR A 10 35.35 -9.96 -12.76
CA THR A 10 36.48 -9.99 -13.69
C THR A 10 37.33 -11.24 -13.47
N LYS A 11 37.80 -11.83 -14.57
CA LYS A 11 38.61 -13.05 -14.55
C LYS A 11 39.99 -12.74 -13.94
N GLY A 12 40.39 -13.48 -12.90
CA GLY A 12 41.67 -13.27 -12.19
C GLY A 12 41.53 -13.33 -10.66
N ASP A 13 40.61 -12.53 -10.09
CA ASP A 13 40.38 -12.40 -8.64
C ASP A 13 39.08 -13.07 -8.17
N PHE A 14 38.62 -14.08 -8.93
CA PHE A 14 37.24 -14.56 -8.88
C PHE A 14 36.91 -15.34 -7.60
N GLU A 15 37.85 -16.07 -7.02
CA GLU A 15 37.54 -17.02 -5.94
C GLU A 15 37.08 -16.34 -4.65
N GLN A 16 37.74 -15.24 -4.25
CA GLN A 16 37.35 -14.49 -3.05
C GLN A 16 36.18 -13.52 -3.32
N GLN A 17 36.14 -12.91 -4.50
CA GLN A 17 35.08 -11.97 -4.87
C GLN A 17 33.73 -12.66 -5.15
N LEU A 18 33.76 -13.90 -5.66
CA LEU A 18 32.55 -14.65 -5.99
C LEU A 18 31.69 -14.88 -4.74
N VAL A 19 32.29 -15.34 -3.64
CA VAL A 19 31.56 -15.61 -2.39
C VAL A 19 30.85 -14.35 -1.91
N VAL A 20 31.55 -13.22 -1.88
CA VAL A 20 31.00 -11.93 -1.43
C VAL A 20 29.87 -11.44 -2.34
N VAL A 21 30.02 -11.54 -3.66
CA VAL A 21 28.99 -11.11 -4.62
C VAL A 21 27.75 -12.01 -4.51
N VAL A 22 27.93 -13.33 -4.38
CA VAL A 22 26.83 -14.28 -4.22
C VAL A 22 26.09 -14.05 -2.91
N GLU A 23 26.80 -13.84 -1.80
CA GLU A 23 26.19 -13.55 -0.49
C GLU A 23 25.33 -12.27 -0.56
N ARG A 24 25.88 -11.18 -1.11
CA ARG A 24 25.13 -9.92 -1.29
C ARG A 24 23.92 -10.08 -2.20
N ALA A 25 24.06 -10.85 -3.29
CA ALA A 25 22.96 -11.13 -4.20
C ALA A 25 21.85 -11.92 -3.50
N ALA A 26 22.22 -12.95 -2.73
CA ALA A 26 21.30 -13.79 -1.99
C ALA A 26 20.55 -13.00 -0.90
N GLU A 27 21.25 -12.15 -0.15
CA GLU A 27 20.65 -11.28 0.85
C GLU A 27 19.65 -10.29 0.22
N LYS A 28 20.04 -9.60 -0.87
CA LYS A 28 19.14 -8.69 -1.57
C LYS A 28 17.92 -9.40 -2.15
N ALA A 29 18.09 -10.60 -2.68
CA ALA A 29 16.97 -11.42 -3.16
C ALA A 29 16.04 -11.81 -2.02
N ARG A 30 16.58 -12.19 -0.85
CA ARG A 30 15.80 -12.51 0.34
C ARG A 30 15.01 -11.31 0.85
N LEU A 31 15.65 -10.14 0.96
CA LEU A 31 14.98 -8.90 1.38
C LEU A 31 13.88 -8.50 0.40
N ARG A 32 14.14 -8.54 -0.91
CA ARG A 32 13.12 -8.25 -1.94
C ARG A 32 11.93 -9.19 -1.86
N ARG A 33 12.17 -10.50 -1.67
CA ARG A 33 11.08 -11.47 -1.46
C ARG A 33 10.29 -11.17 -0.20
N ARG A 34 10.96 -10.79 0.89
CA ARG A 34 10.29 -10.49 2.15
C ARG A 34 9.44 -9.22 2.06
N VAL A 35 9.94 -8.18 1.41
CA VAL A 35 9.17 -6.96 1.12
C VAL A 35 7.95 -7.30 0.27
N ALA A 36 8.13 -8.04 -0.83
CA ALA A 36 7.02 -8.45 -1.68
C ALA A 36 5.99 -9.31 -0.93
N GLU A 37 6.42 -10.23 -0.06
CA GLU A 37 5.53 -11.05 0.77
C GLU A 37 4.74 -10.18 1.78
N LEU A 38 5.40 -9.22 2.43
CA LEU A 38 4.75 -8.30 3.37
C LEU A 38 3.76 -7.38 2.65
N GLU A 39 4.14 -6.82 1.51
CA GLU A 39 3.26 -6.04 0.64
C GLU A 39 2.07 -6.87 0.18
N GLN A 40 2.28 -8.13 -0.19
CA GLN A 40 1.21 -9.02 -0.60
C GLN A 40 0.26 -9.32 0.56
N ARG A 41 0.77 -9.57 1.78
CA ARG A 41 -0.06 -9.75 2.99
C ARG A 41 -0.85 -8.49 3.34
N MET A 42 -0.27 -7.30 3.15
CA MET A 42 -0.98 -6.03 3.34
C MET A 42 -2.04 -5.80 2.25
N SER A 43 -1.80 -6.29 1.02
CA SER A 43 -2.76 -6.21 -0.07
C SER A 43 -3.97 -7.14 0.07
N GLN A 44 -3.96 -8.08 1.04
CA GLN A 44 -5.12 -8.95 1.32
C GLN A 44 -6.34 -8.19 1.88
N GLY A 45 -6.19 -6.89 2.19
CA GLY A 45 -7.28 -5.98 2.54
C GLY A 45 -7.76 -5.09 1.38
N GLN A 46 -7.52 -5.42 0.11
CA GLN A 46 -8.00 -4.60 -1.03
C GLN A 46 -9.52 -4.71 -1.22
N HIS A 47 -10.28 -4.05 -0.35
CA HIS A 47 -11.72 -3.94 -0.47
C HIS A 47 -12.08 -3.07 -1.67
N THR A 48 -12.73 -3.67 -2.68
CA THR A 48 -13.33 -2.94 -3.80
C THR A 48 -14.79 -2.61 -3.48
N PHE A 49 -15.41 -1.74 -4.27
CA PHE A 49 -16.86 -1.47 -4.13
C PHE A 49 -17.71 -2.75 -4.33
N GLU A 50 -17.24 -3.71 -5.12
CA GLU A 50 -17.90 -5.01 -5.34
C GLU A 50 -17.81 -5.93 -4.11
N SER A 51 -16.84 -5.70 -3.22
CA SER A 51 -16.71 -6.48 -1.97
C SER A 51 -17.73 -6.05 -0.90
N MET A 52 -18.42 -4.92 -1.08
CA MET A 52 -19.42 -4.42 -0.14
C MET A 52 -20.75 -5.15 -0.33
N ILE A 53 -21.27 -5.76 0.74
CA ILE A 53 -22.53 -6.50 0.72
C ILE A 53 -23.70 -5.55 1.05
N GLY A 54 -24.72 -5.55 0.20
CA GLY A 54 -25.97 -4.85 0.44
C GLY A 54 -26.62 -4.29 -0.83
N GLU A 55 -27.95 -4.18 -0.83
CA GLU A 55 -28.72 -3.73 -2.01
C GLU A 55 -29.47 -2.42 -1.79
N ALA A 56 -29.34 -1.82 -0.61
CA ALA A 56 -30.04 -0.59 -0.25
C ALA A 56 -29.75 0.53 -1.28
N PRO A 57 -30.77 1.28 -1.74
CA PRO A 57 -30.57 2.37 -2.70
C PRO A 57 -29.58 3.43 -2.23
N ALA A 58 -29.51 3.68 -0.91
CA ALA A 58 -28.56 4.62 -0.32
C ALA A 58 -27.10 4.15 -0.50
N LEU A 59 -26.83 2.86 -0.33
CA LEU A 59 -25.50 2.27 -0.55
C LEU A 59 -25.11 2.38 -2.02
N ARG A 60 -26.01 2.03 -2.94
CA ARG A 60 -25.76 2.13 -4.39
C ARG A 60 -25.45 3.57 -4.82
N ARG A 61 -26.17 4.56 -4.28
CA ARG A 61 -25.88 5.99 -4.53
C ARG A 61 -24.51 6.40 -4.00
N ALA A 62 -24.16 6.01 -2.79
CA ALA A 62 -22.86 6.30 -2.20
C ALA A 62 -21.72 5.68 -3.02
N GLN A 63 -21.86 4.42 -3.45
CA GLN A 63 -20.89 3.75 -4.32
C GLN A 63 -20.75 4.45 -5.67
N ALA A 64 -21.85 4.87 -6.30
CA ALA A 64 -21.82 5.57 -7.58
C ALA A 64 -21.05 6.91 -7.47
N LEU A 65 -21.34 7.70 -6.43
CA LEU A 65 -20.62 8.95 -6.17
C LEU A 65 -19.14 8.70 -5.88
N ALA A 66 -18.84 7.70 -5.05
CA ALA A 66 -17.46 7.35 -4.71
C ALA A 66 -16.66 6.91 -5.95
N ARG A 67 -17.26 6.13 -6.86
CA ARG A 67 -16.63 5.76 -8.14
C ARG A 67 -16.35 6.97 -9.04
N GLN A 68 -17.23 7.96 -9.03
CA GLN A 68 -17.06 9.16 -9.85
C GLN A 68 -15.91 10.04 -9.35
N VAL A 69 -15.70 10.13 -8.03
CA VAL A 69 -14.62 10.94 -7.44
C VAL A 69 -13.29 10.20 -7.34
N ALA A 70 -13.29 8.86 -7.28
CA ALA A 70 -12.09 8.02 -7.18
C ALA A 70 -10.94 8.35 -8.16
N PRO A 71 -11.17 8.63 -9.47
CA PRO A 71 -10.09 8.96 -10.39
C PRO A 71 -9.54 10.39 -10.23
N THR A 72 -10.14 11.22 -9.37
CA THR A 72 -9.72 12.61 -9.15
C THR A 72 -8.72 12.72 -8.01
N ASP A 73 -7.99 13.84 -7.96
CA ASP A 73 -7.08 14.17 -6.85
C ASP A 73 -7.77 14.93 -5.69
N SER A 74 -9.11 14.97 -5.66
CA SER A 74 -9.86 15.69 -4.64
C SER A 74 -9.89 14.95 -3.30
N THR A 75 -9.87 15.70 -2.20
CA THR A 75 -10.08 15.14 -0.85
C THR A 75 -11.53 14.69 -0.66
N VAL A 76 -11.73 13.50 -0.11
CA VAL A 76 -13.06 12.92 0.13
C VAL A 76 -13.32 12.86 1.63
N LEU A 77 -14.45 13.42 2.07
CA LEU A 77 -14.96 13.28 3.44
C LEU A 77 -16.01 12.15 3.46
N LEU A 78 -15.82 11.16 4.33
CA LEU A 78 -16.76 10.06 4.53
C LEU A 78 -17.50 10.22 5.86
N GLU A 79 -18.81 10.40 5.78
CA GLU A 79 -19.66 10.60 6.94
C GLU A 79 -20.57 9.39 7.18
N GLY A 80 -20.95 9.19 8.45
CA GLY A 80 -21.84 8.13 8.85
C GLY A 80 -21.55 7.64 10.27
N PRO A 81 -22.47 6.87 10.87
CA PRO A 81 -22.28 6.33 12.22
C PRO A 81 -21.10 5.34 12.30
N THR A 82 -20.66 5.04 13.53
CA THR A 82 -19.67 3.99 13.78
C THR A 82 -20.18 2.65 13.24
N GLY A 83 -19.32 1.90 12.55
CA GLY A 83 -19.70 0.62 11.95
C GLY A 83 -20.39 0.70 10.58
N ALA A 84 -20.64 1.90 10.03
CA ALA A 84 -21.28 2.05 8.70
C ALA A 84 -20.39 1.66 7.50
N GLY A 85 -19.19 1.14 7.70
CA GLY A 85 -18.28 0.72 6.63
C GLY A 85 -17.47 1.85 5.98
N LYS A 86 -17.27 2.98 6.66
CA LYS A 86 -16.46 4.12 6.14
C LYS A 86 -15.05 3.71 5.72
N GLU A 87 -14.42 2.80 6.47
CA GLU A 87 -13.08 2.30 6.14
C GLU A 87 -13.07 1.48 4.83
N LEU A 88 -14.10 0.65 4.61
CA LEU A 88 -14.29 -0.08 3.36
C LEU A 88 -14.44 0.88 2.18
N PHE A 89 -15.16 1.99 2.37
CA PHE A 89 -15.30 3.03 1.36
C PHE A 89 -13.97 3.73 1.05
N ALA A 90 -13.17 4.06 2.06
CA ALA A 90 -11.86 4.68 1.86
C ALA A 90 -10.92 3.77 1.06
N GLN A 91 -10.89 2.47 1.38
CA GLN A 91 -10.08 1.50 0.67
C GLN A 91 -10.57 1.28 -0.78
N ALA A 92 -11.89 1.20 -0.99
CA ALA A 92 -12.47 1.08 -2.32
C ALA A 92 -12.21 2.31 -3.19
N LEU A 93 -12.26 3.51 -2.61
CA LEU A 93 -11.87 4.76 -3.26
C LEU A 93 -10.41 4.70 -3.72
N HIS A 94 -9.49 4.29 -2.85
CA HIS A 94 -8.08 4.14 -3.20
C HIS A 94 -7.87 3.13 -4.34
N GLN A 95 -8.53 1.98 -4.25
CA GLN A 95 -8.42 0.91 -5.25
C GLN A 95 -8.97 1.31 -6.63
N ALA A 96 -10.00 2.16 -6.65
CA ALA A 96 -10.58 2.71 -7.87
C ALA A 96 -9.85 3.96 -8.41
N SER A 97 -8.83 4.46 -7.70
CA SER A 97 -8.08 5.67 -8.08
C SER A 97 -6.88 5.39 -8.97
N ALA A 98 -6.29 6.46 -9.53
CA ALA A 98 -4.98 6.40 -10.20
C ALA A 98 -3.82 6.01 -9.26
N ARG A 99 -4.05 6.02 -7.94
CA ARG A 99 -3.06 5.74 -6.90
C ARG A 99 -3.15 4.31 -6.36
N LYS A 100 -3.97 3.43 -6.95
CA LYS A 100 -4.19 2.05 -6.50
C LYS A 100 -2.93 1.20 -6.28
N SER A 101 -1.84 1.48 -7.01
CA SER A 101 -0.56 0.78 -6.85
C SER A 101 0.36 1.41 -5.80
N LYS A 102 -0.03 2.55 -5.22
CA LYS A 102 0.68 3.21 -4.13
C LYS A 102 0.16 2.71 -2.78
N PRO A 103 0.97 2.86 -1.70
CA PRO A 103 0.54 2.50 -0.36
C PRO A 103 -0.76 3.22 0.05
N PHE A 104 -1.64 2.49 0.72
CA PHE A 104 -2.78 3.03 1.43
C PHE A 104 -2.47 2.99 2.93
N VAL A 105 -2.55 4.13 3.60
CA VAL A 105 -2.25 4.24 5.03
C VAL A 105 -3.50 4.73 5.75
N ALA A 106 -4.09 3.85 6.57
CA ALA A 106 -5.19 4.19 7.44
C ALA A 106 -4.65 4.66 8.80
N VAL A 107 -5.02 5.88 9.21
CA VAL A 107 -4.64 6.43 10.51
C VAL A 107 -5.91 6.67 11.32
N ASN A 108 -6.04 5.96 12.45
CA ASN A 108 -7.12 6.20 13.38
C ASN A 108 -6.72 7.26 14.41
N CYS A 109 -7.04 8.52 14.14
CA CYS A 109 -6.67 9.64 15.00
C CYS A 109 -7.25 9.56 16.42
N SER A 110 -8.34 8.80 16.67
CA SER A 110 -8.89 8.66 18.02
C SER A 110 -8.08 7.71 18.91
N ALA A 111 -7.16 6.94 18.33
CA ALA A 111 -6.32 6.00 19.07
C ALA A 111 -5.04 6.66 19.63
N PHE A 112 -4.75 7.91 19.26
CA PHE A 112 -3.52 8.61 19.63
C PHE A 112 -3.79 9.83 20.52
N PRO A 113 -2.93 10.09 21.53
CA PRO A 113 -2.82 11.42 22.13
C PRO A 113 -2.41 12.45 21.07
N LYS A 114 -2.90 13.69 21.19
CA LYS A 114 -2.69 14.75 20.18
C LYS A 114 -1.22 14.95 19.82
N ASP A 115 -0.36 15.06 20.83
CA ASP A 115 1.05 15.35 20.65
C ASP A 115 1.80 14.20 19.96
N LEU A 116 1.35 12.96 20.18
CA LEU A 116 1.92 11.77 19.54
C LEU A 116 1.51 11.67 18.06
N LEU A 117 0.28 12.07 17.73
CA LEU A 117 -0.22 12.02 16.34
C LEU A 117 0.59 12.94 15.43
N GLU A 118 0.94 14.14 15.89
CA GLU A 118 1.76 15.07 15.12
C GLU A 118 3.16 14.50 14.83
N SER A 119 3.81 13.92 15.84
CA SER A 119 5.13 13.30 15.66
C SER A 119 5.10 12.09 14.73
N GLU A 120 4.03 11.30 14.72
CA GLU A 120 3.90 10.13 13.83
C GLU A 120 3.63 10.54 12.37
N LEU A 121 2.89 11.63 12.15
CA LEU A 121 2.54 12.08 10.79
C LEU A 121 3.66 12.88 10.13
N PHE A 122 4.39 13.70 10.90
CA PHE A 122 5.33 14.67 10.35
C PHE A 122 6.79 14.41 10.76
N GLY A 123 7.03 13.48 11.69
CA GLY A 123 8.34 13.28 12.29
C GLY A 123 8.69 14.37 13.30
N TYR A 124 9.85 14.21 13.94
CA TYR A 124 10.48 15.24 14.77
C TYR A 124 11.54 15.98 13.96
#